data_AF-A0A5K1J539-F1
#
_entry.id   AF-A0A5K1J539-F1
#
_cell.length_a   1.000
_cell.length_b   1.000
_cell.length_c   1.000
_cell.angle_alpha   90.00
_cell.angle_beta   90.00
_cell.angle_gamma   90.00
#
_symmetry.space_group_name_H-M   'P 1'
#
loop_
_entity.id
_entity.type
_entity.pdbx_description
1 polymer ?
#
loop_
_entity_poly.entity_id
_entity_poly.type
_entity_poly.pdbx_seq_one_letter_code
_entity_poly.pdbx_strand_id
1 'polypeptide(L)'
;MAKELSIFVDESGDRGGKARYCLLTLVFHDQADSIAEAVTGYEAKLARADLPSIPFHSEPLMNGHRDYEFLGIEQRKVMLAYFSSFVRKLPISYITLVYRRSQFEGPARLMERMGRDTSSAMVEHLDFFQSFDDVKVYYDNGQDIVKQALDRSVGKVLSKGVVRRRKTSMTDLR
;
A
#
# COMPACT_ATOMS: atom_id res chain seq x y z
N MET A 1 -7.78 3.15 -25.16
CA MET A 1 -6.69 2.39 -24.49
C MET A 1 -7.34 1.45 -23.49
N ALA A 2 -6.71 0.32 -23.17
CA ALA A 2 -7.22 -0.57 -22.13
C ALA A 2 -7.23 0.15 -20.77
N LYS A 3 -8.31 0.03 -20.00
CA LYS A 3 -8.43 0.57 -18.65
C LYS A 3 -7.70 -0.35 -17.69
N GLU A 4 -6.73 0.19 -16.97
CA GLU A 4 -5.89 -0.60 -16.06
C GLU A 4 -5.96 -0.04 -14.64
N LEU A 5 -6.20 -0.92 -13.68
CA LEU A 5 -6.18 -0.60 -12.25
C LEU A 5 -4.94 -1.19 -11.60
N SER A 6 -4.19 -0.38 -10.85
CA SER A 6 -3.16 -0.86 -9.94
C SER A 6 -3.68 -0.92 -8.51
N ILE A 7 -3.44 -2.05 -7.84
CA ILE A 7 -3.74 -2.27 -6.42
C ILE A 7 -2.42 -2.48 -5.69
N PHE A 8 -2.07 -1.56 -4.79
CA PHE A 8 -0.91 -1.69 -3.91
C PHE A 8 -1.36 -2.13 -2.54
N VAL A 9 -0.73 -3.16 -2.01
CA VAL A 9 -1.10 -3.74 -0.73
C VAL A 9 0.06 -3.62 0.25
N ASP A 10 -0.21 -3.06 1.41
CA ASP A 10 0.78 -2.90 2.49
C ASP A 10 0.16 -3.25 3.85
N GLU A 11 1.00 -3.76 4.75
CA GLU A 11 0.62 -4.09 6.12
C GLU A 11 1.34 -3.23 7.15
N SER A 12 0.62 -2.92 8.23
CA SER A 12 1.25 -2.39 9.44
C SER A 12 1.12 -3.37 10.60
N GLY A 13 2.07 -3.28 11.53
CA GLY A 13 2.22 -4.18 12.67
C GLY A 13 3.37 -5.16 12.43
N ASP A 14 3.97 -5.67 13.52
CA ASP A 14 5.11 -6.56 13.39
C ASP A 14 4.72 -8.02 13.15
N ARG A 15 5.61 -8.74 12.44
CA ARG A 15 5.50 -10.18 12.24
C ARG A 15 5.59 -10.97 13.56
N GLY A 16 6.21 -10.41 14.60
CA GLY A 16 6.44 -11.05 15.91
C GLY A 16 5.26 -10.99 16.89
N GLY A 17 4.13 -10.38 16.51
CA GLY A 17 2.91 -10.33 17.32
C GLY A 17 2.89 -9.32 18.47
N LYS A 18 3.85 -8.40 18.56
CA LYS A 18 3.91 -7.41 19.67
C LYS A 18 2.96 -6.23 19.45
N ALA A 19 2.67 -5.88 18.20
CA ALA A 19 1.84 -4.75 17.82
C ALA A 19 0.39 -5.03 18.19
N ARG A 20 -0.22 -4.08 18.91
CA ARG A 20 -1.62 -4.18 19.35
C ARG A 20 -2.61 -4.26 18.18
N TYR A 21 -2.26 -3.62 17.07
CA TYR A 21 -3.06 -3.58 15.86
C TYR A 21 -2.29 -4.18 14.70
N CYS A 22 -3.05 -4.83 13.80
CA CYS A 22 -2.61 -5.20 12.47
C CYS A 22 -3.49 -4.40 11.50
N LEU A 23 -2.88 -3.66 10.57
CA LEU A 23 -3.62 -2.95 9.53
C LEU A 23 -3.27 -3.56 8.19
N LEU A 24 -4.27 -3.69 7.32
CA LEU A 24 -4.11 -4.06 5.93
C LEU A 24 -4.71 -2.94 5.08
N THR A 25 -3.88 -2.29 4.27
CA THR A 25 -4.33 -1.22 3.38
C THR A 25 -4.19 -1.65 1.93
N LEU A 26 -5.26 -1.47 1.17
CA LEU A 26 -5.29 -1.61 -0.28
C LEU A 26 -5.43 -0.21 -0.87
N VAL A 27 -4.47 0.22 -1.67
CA VAL A 27 -4.48 1.49 -2.41
C VAL A 27 -4.78 1.19 -3.87
N PHE A 28 -5.74 1.91 -4.43
CA PHE A 28 -6.24 1.74 -5.79
C PHE A 28 -5.87 2.96 -6.64
N HIS A 29 -5.35 2.71 -7.84
CA HIS A 29 -4.95 3.75 -8.78
C HIS A 29 -5.34 3.40 -10.21
N ASP A 30 -6.26 4.17 -10.80
CA ASP A 30 -6.57 4.11 -12.23
C ASP A 30 -5.37 4.65 -13.03
N GLN A 31 -4.76 3.81 -13.87
CA GLN A 31 -3.59 4.17 -14.65
C GLN A 31 -3.86 5.23 -15.73
N ALA A 32 -5.14 5.51 -16.05
CA ALA A 32 -5.49 6.63 -16.91
C ALA A 32 -5.16 7.98 -16.24
N ASP A 33 -5.19 8.05 -14.91
CA ASP A 33 -4.90 9.26 -14.16
C ASP A 33 -3.41 9.33 -13.79
N SER A 34 -2.63 10.08 -14.58
CA SER A 34 -1.18 10.19 -14.36
C SER A 34 -0.82 10.78 -13.00
N ILE A 35 0.17 10.17 -12.34
CA ILE A 35 0.78 10.70 -11.10
C ILE A 35 2.08 11.46 -11.35
N ALA A 36 2.55 11.53 -12.60
CA ALA A 36 3.87 12.03 -12.94
C ALA A 36 4.11 13.46 -12.44
N GLU A 37 3.15 14.37 -12.65
CA GLU A 37 3.27 15.75 -12.19
C GLU A 37 3.37 15.84 -10.66
N ALA A 38 2.58 15.04 -9.93
CA ALA A 38 2.62 15.01 -8.47
C ALA A 38 3.97 14.48 -7.97
N VAL A 39 4.51 13.44 -8.62
CA VAL A 39 5.82 12.85 -8.31
C VAL A 39 6.94 13.86 -8.58
N THR A 40 7.00 14.42 -9.78
CA THR A 40 8.01 15.43 -10.14
C THR A 40 7.93 16.64 -9.22
N GLY A 41 6.72 17.09 -8.86
CA GLY A 41 6.53 18.18 -7.91
C GLY A 41 7.02 17.84 -6.49
N TYR A 42 6.87 16.60 -6.05
CA TYR A 42 7.39 16.13 -4.76
C TYR A 42 8.93 16.05 -4.76
N GLU A 43 9.52 15.46 -5.79
CA GLU A 43 10.98 15.34 -5.94
C GLU A 43 11.64 16.72 -6.03
N ALA A 44 11.04 17.65 -6.79
CA ALA A 44 11.52 19.02 -6.88
C ALA A 44 11.45 19.75 -5.52
N LYS A 45 10.44 19.48 -4.70
CA LYS A 45 10.36 20.04 -3.33
C LYS A 45 11.46 19.50 -2.42
N LEU A 46 11.72 18.20 -2.48
CA LEU A 46 12.82 17.59 -1.72
C LEU A 46 14.17 18.17 -2.13
N ALA A 47 14.44 18.25 -3.44
CA ALA A 47 15.69 18.78 -3.97
C ALA A 47 15.94 20.23 -3.54
N ARG A 48 14.92 21.10 -3.59
CA ARG A 48 15.02 22.50 -3.14
C ARG A 48 15.31 22.64 -1.64
N ALA A 49 14.92 21.66 -0.85
CA ALA A 49 15.13 21.64 0.59
C ALA A 49 16.40 20.89 1.01
N ASP A 50 17.22 20.46 0.03
CA ASP A 50 18.41 19.60 0.25
C ASP A 50 18.07 18.32 1.04
N LEU A 51 16.91 17.72 0.73
CA LEU A 51 16.42 16.49 1.33
C LEU A 51 16.56 15.31 0.36
N PRO A 52 16.92 14.11 0.85
CA PRO A 52 17.09 12.95 -0.01
C PRO A 52 15.74 12.45 -0.57
N SER A 53 15.73 12.07 -1.84
CA SER A 53 14.60 11.35 -2.45
C SER A 53 14.71 9.85 -2.14
N ILE A 54 14.28 9.50 -0.92
CA ILE A 54 14.22 8.12 -0.44
C ILE A 54 12.76 7.67 -0.26
N PRO A 55 12.47 6.37 -0.48
CA PRO A 55 11.14 5.82 -0.24
C PRO A 55 10.64 6.11 1.17
N PHE A 56 9.35 6.41 1.30
CA PHE A 56 8.76 6.73 2.60
C PHE A 56 8.60 5.48 3.46
N HIS A 57 9.27 5.45 4.62
CA HIS A 57 9.01 4.46 5.66
C HIS A 57 8.71 5.17 6.98
N SER A 58 7.50 4.99 7.51
CA SER A 58 7.00 5.75 8.66
C SER A 58 7.81 5.48 9.94
N GLU A 59 8.02 4.23 10.33
CA GLU A 59 8.78 3.90 11.55
C GLU A 59 10.22 4.45 11.50
N PRO A 60 11.01 4.22 10.42
CA PRO A 60 12.35 4.78 10.30
C PRO A 60 12.37 6.29 10.26
N LEU A 61 11.43 6.92 9.55
CA LEU A 61 11.31 8.36 9.49
C LEU A 61 11.00 8.96 10.86
N MET A 62 10.16 8.31 11.67
CA MET A 62 9.79 8.82 13.00
C MET A 62 10.90 8.62 14.03
N ASN A 63 11.67 7.54 13.92
CA ASN A 63 12.73 7.21 14.87
C ASN A 63 14.14 7.66 14.44
N GLY A 64 14.34 8.03 13.17
CA GLY A 64 15.66 8.39 12.64
C GLY A 64 16.56 7.17 12.47
N HIS A 65 16.00 6.08 11.93
CA HIS A 65 16.72 4.83 11.68
C HIS A 65 16.85 4.57 10.17
N ARG A 66 17.68 3.60 9.79
CA ARG A 66 17.89 3.18 8.39
C ARG A 66 18.27 4.38 7.52
N ASP A 67 17.58 4.57 6.39
CA ASP A 67 17.85 5.63 5.41
C ASP A 67 17.68 7.06 5.97
N TYR A 68 17.14 7.21 7.18
CA TYR A 68 16.95 8.49 7.87
C TYR A 68 17.95 8.74 9.00
N GLU A 69 18.94 7.88 9.22
CA GLU A 69 19.88 7.96 10.36
C GLU A 69 20.70 9.25 10.38
N PHE A 70 20.99 9.82 9.20
CA PHE A 70 21.75 11.06 9.05
C PHE A 70 20.89 12.33 9.05
N LEU A 71 19.56 12.21 9.21
CA LEU A 71 18.64 13.34 9.14
C LEU A 71 18.23 13.81 10.53
N GLY A 72 18.40 15.12 10.76
CA GLY A 72 17.92 15.78 11.97
C GLY A 72 16.40 15.71 12.10
N ILE A 73 15.89 15.84 13.33
CA ILE A 73 14.44 15.78 13.60
C ILE A 73 13.64 16.80 12.77
N GLU A 74 14.17 18.00 12.55
CA GLU A 74 13.51 19.03 11.75
C GLU A 74 13.43 18.65 10.26
N GLN A 75 14.50 18.06 9.70
CA GLN A 75 14.48 17.53 8.33
C GLN A 75 13.45 16.41 8.19
N ARG A 76 13.38 15.48 9.16
CA ARG A 76 12.40 14.38 9.16
C ARG A 76 10.95 14.88 9.27
N LYS A 77 10.68 15.93 10.06
CA LYS A 77 9.37 16.58 10.10
C LYS A 77 8.99 17.21 8.76
N VAL A 78 9.93 17.88 8.10
CA VAL A 78 9.70 18.47 6.77
C VAL A 78 9.41 17.38 5.74
N MET A 79 10.16 16.27 5.74
CA MET A 79 9.88 15.12 4.87
C MET A 79 8.49 14.55 5.11
N LEU A 80 8.08 14.38 6.37
CA LEU A 80 6.72 13.92 6.71
C LEU A 80 5.65 14.88 6.16
N ALA A 81 5.85 16.19 6.31
CA ALA A 81 4.93 17.19 5.80
C ALA A 81 4.86 17.19 4.27
N TYR A 82 6.00 17.07 3.58
CA TYR A 82 6.07 17.03 2.12
C TYR A 82 5.40 15.78 1.57
N PHE A 83 5.69 14.61 2.13
CA PHE A 83 5.05 13.36 1.75
C PHE A 83 3.54 13.42 1.99
N SER A 84 3.11 13.93 3.15
CA SER A 84 1.69 14.10 3.47
C SER A 84 0.99 15.05 2.49
N SER A 85 1.65 16.11 2.02
CA SER A 85 1.12 17.00 0.98
C SER A 85 1.09 16.33 -0.40
N PHE A 86 2.08 15.52 -0.74
CA PHE A 86 2.16 14.77 -1.99
C PHE A 86 1.02 13.75 -2.11
N VAL A 87 0.84 12.89 -1.10
CA VAL A 87 -0.18 11.82 -1.12
C VAL A 87 -1.60 12.40 -1.29
N ARG A 88 -1.90 13.55 -0.67
CA ARG A 88 -3.22 14.22 -0.82
C ARG A 88 -3.52 14.71 -2.24
N LYS A 89 -2.51 14.80 -3.11
CA LYS A 89 -2.67 15.22 -4.52
C LYS A 89 -2.81 14.03 -5.48
N LEU A 90 -2.55 12.82 -5.01
CA LEU A 90 -2.59 11.64 -5.87
C LEU A 90 -4.05 11.27 -6.18
N PRO A 91 -4.37 10.88 -7.42
CA PRO A 91 -5.67 10.35 -7.83
C PRO A 91 -5.80 8.89 -7.37
N ILE A 92 -5.76 8.68 -6.05
CA ILE A 92 -5.85 7.35 -5.44
C ILE A 92 -7.05 7.27 -4.51
N SER A 93 -7.60 6.07 -4.39
CA SER A 93 -8.52 5.70 -3.32
C SER A 93 -7.90 4.58 -2.51
N TYR A 94 -8.38 4.34 -1.29
CA TYR A 94 -7.87 3.26 -0.46
C TYR A 94 -8.92 2.72 0.50
N ILE A 95 -8.72 1.48 0.92
CA ILE A 95 -9.45 0.84 2.03
C ILE A 95 -8.42 0.37 3.04
N THR A 96 -8.63 0.70 4.32
CA THR A 96 -7.81 0.21 5.42
C THR A 96 -8.66 -0.66 6.34
N LEU A 97 -8.30 -1.94 6.43
CA LEU A 97 -8.90 -2.89 7.35
C LEU A 97 -8.09 -2.92 8.65
N VAL A 98 -8.79 -2.70 9.77
CA VAL A 98 -8.16 -2.53 11.09
C VAL A 98 -8.51 -3.72 11.98
N TYR A 99 -7.48 -4.38 12.52
CA TYR A 99 -7.66 -5.55 13.38
C TYR A 99 -6.97 -5.33 14.72
N ARG A 100 -7.72 -5.49 15.82
CA ARG A 100 -7.13 -5.52 17.16
C ARG A 100 -6.73 -6.96 17.47
N ARG A 101 -5.43 -7.22 17.64
CA ARG A 101 -4.92 -8.60 17.79
C ARG A 101 -5.53 -9.36 18.95
N SER A 102 -5.86 -8.66 20.04
CA SER A 102 -6.49 -9.26 21.23
C SER A 102 -7.89 -9.85 20.99
N GLN A 103 -8.51 -9.61 19.83
CA GLN A 103 -9.81 -10.17 19.46
C GLN A 103 -9.72 -11.54 18.77
N PHE A 104 -8.50 -12.05 18.56
CA PHE A 104 -8.26 -13.27 17.81
C PHE A 104 -7.50 -14.28 18.68
N GLU A 105 -7.94 -15.54 18.66
CA GLU A 105 -7.34 -16.67 19.38
C GLU A 105 -5.94 -17.05 18.85
N GLY A 106 -5.46 -16.37 17.81
CA GLY A 106 -4.15 -16.59 17.23
C GLY A 106 -4.02 -15.99 15.84
N PRO A 107 -2.81 -16.00 15.27
CA PRO A 107 -2.54 -15.43 13.95
C PRO A 107 -3.41 -16.08 12.86
N ALA A 108 -3.65 -17.39 12.90
CA ALA A 108 -4.45 -18.09 11.88
C ALA A 108 -5.92 -17.59 11.80
N ARG A 109 -6.55 -17.26 12.93
CA ARG A 109 -7.91 -16.69 12.93
C ARG A 109 -7.95 -15.27 12.39
N LEU A 110 -6.91 -14.49 12.69
CA LEU A 110 -6.72 -13.17 12.09
C LEU A 110 -6.54 -13.29 10.57
N MET A 111 -5.79 -14.30 10.09
CA MET A 111 -5.63 -14.60 8.66
C MET A 111 -6.96 -14.88 7.97
N GLU A 112 -7.75 -15.77 8.55
CA GLU A 112 -9.05 -16.14 8.01
C GLU A 112 -10.00 -14.93 7.95
N ARG A 113 -9.97 -14.07 8.98
CA ARG A 113 -10.77 -12.84 9.01
C ARG A 113 -10.31 -11.84 7.95
N MET A 114 -9.01 -11.59 7.84
CA MET A 114 -8.43 -10.70 6.83
C MET A 114 -8.82 -11.10 5.40
N GLY A 115 -8.75 -12.39 5.08
CA GLY A 115 -9.16 -12.91 3.78
C GLY A 115 -10.64 -12.68 3.48
N ARG A 116 -11.51 -12.90 4.47
CA ARG A 116 -12.96 -12.66 4.32
C ARG A 116 -13.29 -11.18 4.15
N ASP A 117 -12.73 -10.32 4.98
CA ASP A 117 -13.02 -8.88 4.95
C ASP A 117 -12.50 -8.26 3.65
N THR A 118 -11.32 -8.68 3.17
CA THR A 118 -10.78 -8.27 1.85
C THR A 118 -11.71 -8.73 0.72
N SER A 119 -12.17 -9.99 0.75
CA SER A 119 -13.10 -10.51 -0.26
C SER A 119 -14.42 -9.74 -0.26
N SER A 120 -14.96 -9.45 0.94
CA SER A 120 -16.21 -8.71 1.10
C SER A 120 -16.10 -7.30 0.53
N ALA A 121 -15.02 -6.58 0.84
CA ALA A 121 -14.77 -5.24 0.33
C ALA A 121 -14.64 -5.21 -1.20
N MET A 122 -14.00 -6.22 -1.80
CA MET A 122 -13.89 -6.33 -3.26
C MET A 122 -15.25 -6.61 -3.93
N VAL A 123 -16.08 -7.45 -3.31
CA VAL A 123 -17.42 -7.77 -3.83
C VAL A 123 -18.38 -6.59 -3.67
N GLU A 124 -18.29 -5.85 -2.57
CA GLU A 124 -19.10 -4.64 -2.34
C GLU A 124 -18.89 -3.57 -3.42
N HIS A 125 -17.68 -3.50 -3.98
CA HIS A 125 -17.33 -2.58 -5.05
C HIS A 125 -17.07 -3.31 -6.38
N LEU A 126 -17.77 -4.42 -6.64
CA LEU A 126 -17.52 -5.27 -7.81
C LEU A 126 -17.58 -4.52 -9.13
N ASP A 127 -18.59 -3.67 -9.32
CA ASP A 127 -18.79 -2.90 -10.55
C ASP A 127 -17.60 -1.98 -10.85
N PHE A 128 -16.99 -1.40 -9.81
CA PHE A 128 -15.77 -0.60 -9.96
C PHE A 128 -14.64 -1.45 -10.53
N PHE A 129 -14.35 -2.59 -9.92
CA PHE A 129 -13.25 -3.45 -10.39
C PHE A 129 -13.52 -4.07 -11.78
N GLN A 130 -14.78 -4.40 -12.11
CA GLN A 130 -15.16 -4.92 -13.42
C GLN A 130 -15.18 -3.87 -14.53
N SER A 131 -15.10 -2.58 -14.18
CA SER A 131 -14.99 -1.51 -15.17
C SER A 131 -13.61 -1.40 -15.84
N PHE A 132 -12.62 -2.16 -15.34
CA PHE A 132 -11.25 -2.22 -15.85
C PHE A 132 -10.99 -3.48 -16.66
N ASP A 133 -10.12 -3.37 -17.66
CA ASP A 133 -9.68 -4.47 -18.52
C ASP A 133 -8.56 -5.32 -17.88
N ASP A 134 -7.65 -4.68 -17.13
CA ASP A 134 -6.55 -5.34 -16.39
C ASP A 134 -6.47 -4.77 -14.96
N VAL A 135 -6.23 -5.65 -13.98
CA VAL A 135 -6.05 -5.31 -12.57
C VAL A 135 -4.73 -5.90 -12.08
N LYS A 136 -3.76 -5.02 -11.83
CA LYS A 136 -2.43 -5.40 -11.36
C LYS A 136 -2.37 -5.30 -9.85
N VAL A 137 -1.98 -6.39 -9.20
CA VAL A 137 -1.82 -6.42 -7.74
C VAL A 137 -0.33 -6.44 -7.41
N TYR A 138 0.11 -5.41 -6.71
CA TYR A 138 1.47 -5.19 -6.24
C TYR A 138 1.52 -5.50 -4.76
N TYR A 139 2.35 -6.49 -4.44
CA TYR A 139 2.53 -6.94 -3.07
C TYR A 139 3.97 -7.40 -2.85
N ASP A 140 4.62 -6.89 -1.81
CA ASP A 140 6.02 -7.17 -1.49
C ASP A 140 6.23 -8.54 -0.82
N ASN A 141 5.14 -9.25 -0.49
CA ASN A 141 5.12 -10.48 0.30
C ASN A 141 5.59 -10.25 1.75
N GLY A 142 5.22 -9.09 2.31
CA GLY A 142 5.42 -8.72 3.69
C GLY A 142 4.86 -9.74 4.69
N GLN A 143 3.79 -10.44 4.39
CA GLN A 143 3.16 -11.45 5.22
C GLN A 143 2.34 -12.45 4.36
N ASP A 144 2.58 -13.76 4.53
CA ASP A 144 1.88 -14.80 3.75
C ASP A 144 0.34 -14.77 3.88
N ILE A 145 -0.15 -14.21 4.99
CA ILE A 145 -1.56 -13.94 5.29
C ILE A 145 -2.28 -13.13 4.21
N VAL A 146 -1.64 -12.07 3.72
CA VAL A 146 -2.27 -11.13 2.80
C VAL A 146 -2.20 -11.65 1.37
N LYS A 147 -1.11 -12.33 1.02
CA LYS A 147 -1.00 -13.04 -0.25
C LYS A 147 -2.15 -14.04 -0.45
N GLN A 148 -2.45 -14.88 0.55
CA GLN A 148 -3.53 -15.86 0.45
C GLN A 148 -4.93 -15.23 0.44
N ALA A 149 -5.11 -14.15 1.20
CA ALA A 149 -6.34 -13.35 1.18
C ALA A 149 -6.61 -12.80 -0.23
N LEU A 150 -5.60 -12.15 -0.83
CA LEU A 150 -5.67 -11.62 -2.19
C LEU A 150 -5.86 -12.72 -3.22
N ASP A 151 -5.16 -13.84 -3.10
CA ASP A 151 -5.27 -14.95 -4.06
C ASP A 151 -6.68 -15.54 -4.11
N ARG A 152 -7.38 -15.62 -2.97
CA ARG A 152 -8.75 -16.11 -2.89
C ARG A 152 -9.80 -15.08 -3.28
N SER A 153 -9.59 -13.80 -2.98
CA SER A 153 -10.54 -12.73 -3.29
C SER A 153 -10.44 -12.29 -4.76
N VAL A 154 -9.24 -11.88 -5.18
CA VAL A 154 -8.97 -11.28 -6.48
C VAL A 154 -9.23 -12.29 -7.60
N GLY A 155 -8.75 -13.53 -7.46
CA GLY A 155 -8.94 -14.56 -8.50
C GLY A 155 -10.36 -15.12 -8.61
N LYS A 156 -11.21 -14.91 -7.60
CA LYS A 156 -12.62 -15.34 -7.59
C LYS A 156 -13.56 -14.24 -8.07
N VAL A 157 -13.19 -12.99 -7.81
CA VAL A 157 -14.01 -11.79 -8.09
C VAL A 157 -13.67 -11.21 -9.47
N LEU A 158 -12.40 -11.25 -9.88
CA LEU A 158 -11.94 -10.76 -11.18
C LEU A 158 -11.62 -11.96 -12.06
N SER A 159 -12.25 -12.01 -13.23
CA SER A 159 -12.21 -13.18 -14.12
C SER A 159 -10.77 -13.61 -14.47
N LYS A 160 -10.58 -14.91 -14.73
CA LYS A 160 -9.29 -15.49 -15.12
C LYS A 160 -8.76 -14.80 -16.39
N GLY A 161 -7.74 -13.96 -16.23
CA GLY A 161 -7.08 -13.22 -17.32
C GLY A 161 -6.74 -11.77 -16.98
N VAL A 162 -7.47 -11.20 -16.01
CA VAL A 162 -7.41 -9.78 -15.61
C VAL A 162 -6.37 -9.51 -14.52
N VAL A 163 -5.76 -10.54 -13.92
CA VAL A 163 -4.93 -10.36 -12.70
C VAL A 163 -3.49 -10.71 -12.97
N ARG A 164 -2.64 -9.69 -13.11
CA ARG A 164 -1.18 -9.85 -13.16
C ARG A 164 -0.58 -9.54 -11.80
N ARG A 165 0.10 -10.55 -11.22
CA ARG A 165 0.84 -10.39 -9.97
C ARG A 165 2.28 -10.02 -10.29
N ARG A 166 2.77 -8.95 -9.67
CA ARG A 166 4.19 -8.60 -9.72
C ARG A 166 4.72 -8.56 -8.30
N LYS A 167 5.83 -9.28 -8.07
CA LYS A 167 6.60 -9.12 -6.84
C LYS A 167 7.23 -7.74 -6.92
N THR A 168 6.91 -6.88 -5.98
CA THR A 168 7.51 -5.55 -5.92
C THR A 168 8.86 -5.67 -5.21
N SER A 169 9.96 -5.35 -5.89
CA SER A 169 11.21 -4.97 -5.21
C SER A 169 11.28 -3.44 -5.16
N MET A 170 12.00 -2.90 -4.17
CA MET A 170 12.27 -1.45 -4.07
C MET A 170 12.88 -0.84 -5.35
N THR A 171 13.51 -1.67 -6.18
CA THR A 171 14.13 -1.33 -7.45
C THR A 171 13.15 -1.23 -8.63
N ASP A 172 11.94 -1.80 -8.52
CA ASP A 172 10.96 -1.84 -9.62
C ASP A 172 10.08 -0.57 -9.68
N LEU A 173 10.32 0.39 -8.79
CA LEU A 173 9.62 1.69 -8.69
C LEU A 173 10.41 2.85 -9.31
N ARG A 174 11.47 2.55 -10.08
CA ARG A 174 12.30 3.54 -10.79
C ARG A 174 11.95 3.64 -12.27
#